data_AF-A0A3D5TG44-F1
#
_entry.id   AF-A0A3D5TG44-F1
#
_cell.length_a   1.000
_cell.length_b   1.000
_cell.length_c   1.000
_cell.angle_alpha   90.00
_cell.angle_beta   90.00
_cell.angle_gamma   90.00
#
_symmetry.space_group_name_H-M   'P 1'
#
loop_
_entity.id
_entity.type
_entity.pdbx_description
1 polymer ?
#
loop_
_entity_poly.entity_id
_entity_poly.type
_entity_poly.pdbx_seq_one_letter_code
_entity_poly.pdbx_strand_id
1 'polypeptide(L)'
;MHIKDLDVENRRSWQGALDMIFTLCGEAADLSFDCRMLGSRNKLPTVEFRLDAPAELTLPHVASTADGTVEVWKYGTVILTDHIPAQVPEATTVFLLRPDGAAAVTYRAFKESVRVLTELKLPAEFSWSSIFLAPLCDDLSLTLAREAAAYAYGAMHTIWLRSSDDEAVKAAMTAMNRCGELRVQNMATANTWVSGSVDEAELLKMLDSRPC
;
A
#
# COMPACT_ATOMS: atom_id res chain seq x y z
N MET A 1 -8.75 -15.01 -20.19
CA MET A 1 -8.86 -14.83 -18.73
C MET A 1 -7.62 -15.44 -18.09
N HIS A 2 -6.78 -14.63 -17.45
CA HIS A 2 -5.59 -15.11 -16.75
C HIS A 2 -5.82 -15.02 -15.24
N ILE A 3 -6.09 -16.16 -14.60
CA ILE A 3 -6.15 -16.29 -13.14
C ILE A 3 -4.75 -16.58 -12.63
N LYS A 4 -4.27 -15.79 -11.67
CA LYS A 4 -2.99 -15.97 -10.99
C LYS A 4 -3.24 -16.17 -9.51
N ASP A 5 -3.07 -17.40 -9.04
CA ASP A 5 -3.07 -17.69 -7.60
C ASP A 5 -1.70 -17.35 -7.00
N LEU A 6 -1.68 -16.37 -6.09
CA LEU A 6 -0.46 -15.88 -5.47
C LEU A 6 -0.17 -16.51 -4.11
N ASP A 7 -1.21 -16.81 -3.31
CA ASP A 7 -1.06 -17.41 -1.98
C ASP A 7 -2.31 -18.13 -1.42
N VAL A 8 -3.32 -18.45 -2.25
CA VAL A 8 -4.47 -19.27 -1.84
C VAL A 8 -4.07 -20.75 -1.75
N GLU A 9 -3.62 -21.35 -2.86
CA GLU A 9 -3.07 -22.71 -2.88
C GLU A 9 -1.54 -22.69 -3.06
N ASN A 10 -1.01 -21.67 -3.75
CA ASN A 10 0.41 -21.53 -4.03
C ASN A 10 1.14 -20.71 -2.95
N ARG A 11 1.76 -21.37 -1.96
CA ARG A 11 2.26 -20.70 -0.74
C ARG A 11 3.45 -19.72 -0.89
N ARG A 12 3.88 -19.29 -2.08
CA ARG A 12 5.06 -18.42 -2.24
C ARG A 12 5.04 -17.59 -3.54
N SER A 13 4.90 -16.27 -3.43
CA SER A 13 6.07 -15.37 -3.59
C SER A 13 5.70 -13.90 -3.37
N TRP A 14 6.53 -13.21 -2.58
CA TRP A 14 6.54 -11.75 -2.50
C TRP A 14 6.72 -11.10 -3.89
N GLN A 15 7.46 -11.76 -4.78
CA GLN A 15 7.61 -11.34 -6.17
C GLN A 15 6.28 -11.29 -6.91
N GLY A 16 5.42 -12.31 -6.75
CA GLY A 16 4.10 -12.33 -7.38
C GLY A 16 3.21 -11.17 -6.93
N ALA A 17 3.36 -10.71 -5.68
CA ALA A 17 2.69 -9.51 -5.20
C ALA A 17 3.21 -8.23 -5.88
N LEU A 18 4.52 -8.12 -6.11
CA LEU A 18 5.09 -7.01 -6.87
C LEU A 18 4.64 -7.04 -8.34
N ASP A 19 4.69 -8.19 -9.00
CA ASP A 19 4.27 -8.35 -10.39
C ASP A 19 2.78 -8.00 -10.57
N MET A 20 1.96 -8.37 -9.57
CA MET A 20 0.57 -7.94 -9.50
C MET A 20 0.47 -6.42 -9.40
N ILE A 21 1.13 -5.80 -8.41
CA ILE A 21 1.05 -4.34 -8.20
C ILE A 21 1.55 -3.58 -9.44
N PHE A 22 2.60 -4.05 -10.08
CA PHE A 22 3.10 -3.51 -11.36
C PHE A 22 2.01 -3.55 -12.44
N THR A 23 1.30 -4.68 -12.55
CA THR A 23 0.14 -4.82 -13.45
C THR A 23 -0.98 -3.83 -13.08
N LEU A 24 -1.32 -3.70 -11.79
CA LEU A 24 -2.35 -2.77 -11.31
C LEU A 24 -1.99 -1.30 -11.56
N CYS A 25 -0.70 -0.99 -11.67
CA CYS A 25 -0.20 0.34 -12.03
C CYS A 25 -0.14 0.59 -13.54
N GLY A 26 -0.53 -0.37 -14.38
CA GLY A 26 -0.36 -0.25 -15.84
C GLY A 26 1.11 -0.20 -16.24
N GLU A 27 1.97 -0.91 -15.50
CA GLU A 27 3.42 -1.02 -15.75
C GLU A 27 4.21 0.30 -15.53
N ALA A 28 3.60 1.31 -14.90
CA ALA A 28 4.21 2.61 -14.60
C ALA A 28 4.71 2.70 -13.14
N ALA A 29 5.49 1.72 -12.71
CA ALA A 29 6.05 1.67 -11.36
C ALA A 29 7.38 0.90 -11.27
N ASP A 30 8.23 1.29 -10.34
CA ASP A 30 9.36 0.48 -9.84
C ASP A 30 9.08 0.05 -8.40
N LEU A 31 9.26 -1.24 -8.14
CA LEU A 31 8.80 -1.91 -6.94
C LEU A 31 9.92 -2.73 -6.35
N SER A 32 10.18 -2.58 -5.06
CA SER A 32 11.23 -3.36 -4.40
C SER A 32 10.90 -3.67 -2.95
N PHE A 33 11.50 -4.75 -2.45
CA PHE A 33 11.59 -4.99 -1.02
C PHE A 33 12.92 -4.47 -0.50
N ASP A 34 12.85 -3.88 0.68
CA ASP A 34 14.02 -3.51 1.46
C ASP A 34 13.78 -3.93 2.91
N CYS A 35 14.73 -3.65 3.79
CA CYS A 35 14.58 -3.82 5.21
C CYS A 35 15.15 -2.59 5.91
N ARG A 36 14.30 -1.84 6.60
CA ARG A 36 14.71 -0.64 7.35
C ARG A 36 14.94 -0.94 8.82
N MET A 37 15.90 -0.23 9.39
CA MET A 37 16.13 -0.24 10.83
C MET A 37 15.07 0.61 11.53
N LEU A 38 14.42 0.02 12.51
CA LEU A 38 13.57 0.68 13.49
C LEU A 38 14.37 0.76 14.80
N GLY A 39 14.79 1.97 15.15
CA GLY A 39 15.80 2.19 16.20
C GLY A 39 17.13 1.48 15.89
N SER A 40 17.86 1.08 16.95
CA SER A 40 19.20 0.49 16.80
C SER A 40 19.24 -1.04 16.62
N ARG A 41 18.10 -1.73 16.73
CA ARG A 41 18.10 -3.20 16.86
C ARG A 41 17.10 -3.96 16.00
N ASN A 42 16.00 -3.35 15.58
CA ASN A 42 14.95 -4.08 14.88
C ASN A 42 15.02 -3.78 13.39
N LYS A 43 15.35 -4.78 12.59
CA LYS A 43 15.30 -4.65 11.12
C LYS A 43 13.97 -5.21 10.65
N LEU A 44 13.11 -4.34 10.12
CA LEU A 44 11.77 -4.72 9.65
C LEU A 44 11.71 -4.71 8.13
N PRO A 45 11.01 -5.68 7.52
CA PRO A 45 10.79 -5.67 6.08
C PRO A 45 9.96 -4.45 5.69
N THR A 46 10.36 -3.82 4.59
CA THR A 46 9.67 -2.70 3.98
C THR A 46 9.42 -2.98 2.52
N VAL A 47 8.33 -2.45 1.99
CA VAL A 47 8.08 -2.39 0.56
C VAL A 47 8.22 -0.95 0.10
N GLU A 48 8.86 -0.79 -1.06
CA GLU A 48 9.09 0.50 -1.70
C GLU A 48 8.25 0.56 -2.98
N PHE A 49 7.42 1.59 -3.09
CA PHE A 49 6.58 1.87 -4.26
C PHE A 49 7.06 3.17 -4.91
N ARG A 50 7.64 3.10 -6.11
CA ARG A 50 8.00 4.27 -6.92
C ARG A 50 7.06 4.32 -8.11
N LEU A 51 6.25 5.38 -8.20
CA LEU A 51 5.15 5.51 -9.15
C LEU A 51 5.42 6.68 -10.08
N ASP A 52 5.37 6.42 -11.38
CA ASP A 52 5.69 7.40 -12.43
C ASP A 52 4.46 8.13 -12.98
N ALA A 53 3.26 7.59 -12.77
CA ALA A 53 1.99 8.20 -13.15
C ALA A 53 0.92 8.08 -12.03
N PRO A 54 1.21 8.50 -10.79
CA PRO A 54 0.32 8.27 -9.65
C PRO A 54 -1.04 8.99 -9.78
N ALA A 55 -1.14 10.06 -10.57
CA ALA A 55 -2.41 10.75 -10.83
C ALA A 55 -3.46 9.89 -11.56
N GLU A 56 -3.05 8.82 -12.24
CA GLU A 56 -3.99 7.87 -12.87
C GLU A 56 -4.55 6.84 -11.89
N LEU A 57 -3.97 6.71 -10.71
CA LEU A 57 -4.35 5.70 -9.73
C LEU A 57 -5.50 6.21 -8.87
N THR A 58 -6.52 5.36 -8.76
CA THR A 58 -7.61 5.52 -7.81
C THR A 58 -7.74 4.25 -6.98
N LEU A 59 -8.28 4.38 -5.77
CA LEU A 59 -8.66 3.21 -4.98
C LEU A 59 -9.62 2.31 -5.78
N PRO A 60 -9.58 0.98 -5.58
CA PRO A 60 -10.40 0.06 -6.34
C PRO A 60 -11.87 0.18 -5.95
N HIS A 61 -12.75 -0.24 -6.85
CA HIS A 61 -14.13 -0.51 -6.49
C HIS A 61 -14.19 -1.82 -5.69
N VAL A 62 -14.81 -1.79 -4.51
CA VAL A 62 -14.84 -2.93 -3.57
C VAL A 62 -16.24 -3.50 -3.51
N ALA A 63 -16.35 -4.81 -3.68
CA ALA A 63 -17.58 -5.58 -3.48
C ALA A 63 -17.33 -6.77 -2.55
N SER A 64 -18.16 -6.90 -1.52
CA SER A 64 -18.17 -8.08 -0.65
C SER A 64 -19.05 -9.17 -1.26
N THR A 65 -18.54 -10.40 -1.27
CA THR A 65 -19.21 -11.58 -1.80
C THR A 65 -19.25 -12.68 -0.74
N ALA A 66 -19.96 -13.77 -1.00
CA ALA A 66 -19.96 -14.93 -0.11
C ALA A 66 -18.58 -15.60 -0.01
N ASP A 67 -17.74 -15.48 -1.06
CA ASP A 67 -16.44 -16.13 -1.17
C ASP A 67 -15.27 -15.20 -0.79
N GLY A 68 -15.54 -13.98 -0.34
CA GLY A 68 -14.50 -13.02 0.03
C GLY A 68 -14.74 -11.62 -0.55
N THR A 69 -13.65 -10.85 -0.71
CA THR A 69 -13.71 -9.47 -1.18
C THR A 69 -13.14 -9.36 -2.58
N VAL A 70 -13.91 -8.77 -3.51
CA VAL A 70 -13.49 -8.48 -4.87
C VAL A 70 -13.16 -7.00 -4.99
N GLU A 71 -11.95 -6.69 -5.45
CA GLU A 71 -11.45 -5.34 -5.62
C GLU A 71 -11.06 -5.11 -7.09
N VAL A 72 -11.79 -4.24 -7.77
CA VAL A 72 -11.63 -3.98 -9.21
C VAL A 72 -10.83 -2.70 -9.42
N TRP A 73 -9.68 -2.83 -10.07
CA TRP A 73 -8.82 -1.75 -10.52
C TRP A 73 -8.98 -1.50 -12.02
N LYS A 74 -8.46 -0.37 -12.49
CA LYS A 74 -8.42 -0.03 -13.93
C LYS A 74 -7.77 -1.12 -14.80
N TYR A 75 -6.70 -1.75 -14.29
CA TYR A 75 -5.87 -2.70 -15.05
C TYR A 75 -5.92 -4.16 -14.54
N GLY A 76 -6.75 -4.46 -13.55
CA GLY A 76 -6.86 -5.82 -13.02
C GLY A 76 -7.85 -5.96 -11.86
N THR A 77 -8.11 -7.21 -11.46
CA THR A 77 -8.99 -7.52 -10.34
C THR A 77 -8.24 -8.33 -9.30
N VAL A 78 -8.38 -7.95 -8.03
CA VAL A 78 -7.83 -8.68 -6.87
C VAL A 78 -8.98 -9.30 -6.10
N ILE A 79 -8.87 -10.58 -5.77
CA ILE A 79 -9.84 -11.29 -4.93
C ILE A 79 -9.13 -11.75 -3.67
N LEU A 80 -9.59 -11.25 -2.53
CA LEU A 80 -9.15 -11.68 -1.19
C LEU A 80 -10.09 -12.79 -0.71
N THR A 81 -9.59 -14.02 -0.64
CA THR A 81 -10.39 -15.23 -0.39
C THR A 81 -9.55 -16.37 0.20
N ASP A 82 -10.19 -17.26 0.97
CA ASP A 82 -9.53 -18.44 1.58
C ASP A 82 -9.55 -19.69 0.67
N HIS A 83 -10.27 -19.64 -0.45
CA HIS A 83 -10.41 -20.74 -1.40
C HIS A 83 -10.50 -20.22 -2.84
N ILE A 84 -10.22 -21.07 -3.82
CA ILE A 84 -10.42 -20.69 -5.22
C ILE A 84 -11.93 -20.53 -5.49
N PRO A 85 -12.42 -19.35 -5.90
CA PRO A 85 -13.84 -19.14 -6.16
C PRO A 85 -14.33 -20.01 -7.33
N ALA A 86 -15.54 -20.56 -7.21
CA ALA A 86 -16.15 -21.34 -8.29
C ALA A 86 -16.47 -20.48 -9.53
N GLN A 87 -16.72 -19.19 -9.32
CA GLN A 87 -16.94 -18.20 -10.36
C GLN A 87 -15.98 -17.04 -10.14
N VAL A 88 -15.29 -16.65 -11.20
CA VAL A 88 -14.36 -15.53 -11.19
C VAL A 88 -14.93 -14.44 -12.11
N PRO A 89 -14.91 -13.15 -11.69
CA PRO A 89 -15.38 -12.06 -12.53
C PRO A 89 -14.72 -12.06 -13.91
N GLU A 90 -15.48 -11.72 -14.94
CA GLU A 90 -14.95 -11.59 -16.29
C GLU A 90 -14.02 -10.35 -16.35
N ALA A 91 -12.72 -10.61 -16.23
CA ALA A 91 -11.68 -9.60 -16.25
C ALA A 91 -10.46 -10.11 -17.03
N THR A 92 -9.68 -9.18 -17.58
CA THR A 92 -8.46 -9.49 -18.35
C THR A 92 -7.46 -10.28 -17.50
N THR A 93 -7.26 -9.84 -16.25
CA THR A 93 -6.34 -10.45 -15.28
C THR A 93 -6.97 -10.47 -13.89
N VAL A 94 -6.93 -11.62 -13.23
CA VAL A 94 -7.43 -11.81 -11.87
C VAL A 94 -6.34 -12.39 -10.98
N PHE A 95 -6.14 -11.79 -9.82
CA PHE A 95 -5.20 -12.22 -8.80
C PHE A 95 -5.94 -12.74 -7.58
N LEU A 96 -5.61 -13.94 -7.12
CA LEU A 96 -6.20 -14.55 -5.93
C LEU A 96 -5.20 -14.46 -4.77
N LEU A 97 -5.68 -13.89 -3.66
CA LEU A 97 -4.88 -13.63 -2.48
C LEU A 97 -5.59 -14.18 -1.23
N ARG A 98 -4.85 -14.84 -0.36
CA ARG A 98 -5.31 -15.20 0.98
C ARG A 98 -5.33 -13.95 1.87
N PRO A 99 -6.41 -13.63 2.59
CA PRO A 99 -6.53 -12.37 3.35
C PRO A 99 -5.41 -12.11 4.37
N ASP A 100 -4.91 -13.15 5.03
CA ASP A 100 -3.81 -13.15 6.00
C ASP A 100 -2.45 -13.51 5.35
N GLY A 101 -2.40 -13.55 4.02
CA GLY A 101 -1.24 -13.90 3.23
C GLY A 101 -0.23 -12.76 3.05
N ALA A 102 1.00 -13.14 2.70
CA ALA A 102 2.08 -12.21 2.40
C ALA A 102 1.76 -11.28 1.22
N ALA A 103 1.09 -11.81 0.20
CA ALA A 103 0.70 -11.00 -0.95
C ALA A 103 -0.35 -9.96 -0.55
N ALA A 104 -1.28 -10.33 0.33
CA ALA A 104 -2.32 -9.44 0.83
C ALA A 104 -1.77 -8.29 1.68
N VAL A 105 -0.79 -8.54 2.54
CA VAL A 105 -0.14 -7.44 3.31
C VAL A 105 0.61 -6.50 2.38
N THR A 106 1.33 -7.02 1.39
CA THR A 106 2.02 -6.16 0.39
C THR A 106 1.03 -5.33 -0.42
N TYR A 107 -0.06 -5.96 -0.84
CA TYR A 107 -1.15 -5.32 -1.59
C TYR A 107 -1.84 -4.22 -0.80
N ARG A 108 -2.13 -4.45 0.49
CA ARG A 108 -2.74 -3.44 1.35
C ARG A 108 -1.80 -2.27 1.63
N ALA A 109 -0.49 -2.51 1.72
CA ALA A 109 0.50 -1.44 1.77
C ALA A 109 0.48 -0.59 0.48
N PHE A 110 0.32 -1.21 -0.70
CA PHE A 110 0.13 -0.46 -1.94
C PHE A 110 -1.17 0.36 -1.94
N LYS A 111 -2.28 -0.23 -1.47
CA LYS A 111 -3.55 0.52 -1.31
C LYS A 111 -3.40 1.72 -0.39
N GLU A 112 -2.58 1.62 0.65
CA GLU A 112 -2.28 2.74 1.53
C GLU A 112 -1.57 3.88 0.78
N SER A 113 -0.56 3.57 -0.05
CA SER A 113 0.06 4.57 -0.94
C SER A 113 -0.97 5.24 -1.86
N VAL A 114 -1.89 4.48 -2.45
CA VAL A 114 -2.95 5.03 -3.30
C VAL A 114 -3.94 5.86 -2.50
N ARG A 115 -4.30 5.46 -1.27
CA ARG A 115 -5.16 6.24 -0.36
C ARG A 115 -4.54 7.62 -0.12
N VAL A 116 -3.27 7.69 0.25
CA VAL A 116 -2.54 8.95 0.49
C VAL A 116 -2.59 9.85 -0.76
N LEU A 117 -2.34 9.29 -1.94
CA LEU A 117 -2.43 10.04 -3.20
C LEU A 117 -3.84 10.59 -3.46
N THR A 118 -4.88 9.78 -3.25
CA THR A 118 -6.27 10.20 -3.46
C THR A 118 -6.75 11.21 -2.42
N GLU A 119 -6.28 11.14 -1.18
CA GLU A 119 -6.64 12.09 -0.11
C GLU A 119 -5.97 13.44 -0.27
N LEU A 120 -4.74 13.48 -0.80
CA LEU A 120 -4.03 14.73 -1.08
C LEU A 120 -4.81 15.59 -2.09
N LYS A 121 -5.59 14.97 -2.99
CA LYS A 121 -6.44 15.66 -3.99
C LYS A 121 -5.69 16.70 -4.84
N LEU A 122 -4.39 16.46 -5.04
CA LEU A 122 -3.53 17.25 -5.91
C LEU A 122 -2.91 16.32 -6.95
N PRO A 123 -2.73 16.77 -8.21
CA PRO A 123 -2.15 15.95 -9.26
C PRO A 123 -0.66 15.71 -8.98
N ALA A 124 -0.34 14.53 -8.45
CA ALA A 124 1.02 14.07 -8.27
C ALA A 124 1.63 13.68 -9.64
N GLU A 125 2.83 14.16 -9.93
CA GLU A 125 3.63 13.71 -11.08
C GLU A 125 4.40 12.43 -10.76
N PHE A 126 4.96 12.35 -9.55
CA PHE A 126 5.68 11.17 -9.07
C PHE A 126 5.35 10.91 -7.62
N SER A 127 5.49 9.65 -7.19
CA SER A 127 5.35 9.28 -5.79
C SER A 127 6.34 8.21 -5.42
N TRP A 128 6.89 8.30 -4.22
CA TRP A 128 7.69 7.27 -3.61
C TRP A 128 7.15 7.01 -2.20
N SER A 129 6.68 5.80 -1.96
CA SER A 129 6.32 5.34 -0.62
C SER A 129 7.26 4.24 -0.13
N SER A 130 7.59 4.29 1.15
CA SER A 130 8.23 3.20 1.90
C SER A 130 7.35 2.83 3.07
N ILE A 131 6.93 1.56 3.14
CA ILE A 131 5.97 1.11 4.13
C ILE A 131 6.49 -0.16 4.79
N PHE A 132 6.53 -0.17 6.12
CA PHE A 132 6.82 -1.37 6.90
C PHE A 132 5.73 -2.43 6.69
N LEU A 133 6.15 -3.68 6.47
CA LEU A 133 5.22 -4.80 6.37
C LEU A 133 4.95 -5.35 7.76
N ALA A 134 3.66 -5.44 8.10
CA ALA A 134 3.23 -6.02 9.36
C ALA A 134 3.62 -7.50 9.45
N PRO A 135 4.05 -7.98 10.63
CA PRO A 135 4.21 -9.41 10.88
C PRO A 135 2.88 -10.16 10.69
N LEU A 136 2.92 -11.24 9.91
CA LEU A 136 1.78 -12.12 9.66
C LEU A 136 1.46 -12.96 10.90
N CYS A 137 0.16 -13.20 11.14
CA CYS A 137 -0.34 -14.17 12.11
C CYS A 137 -1.66 -14.78 11.65
N ASP A 138 -2.04 -15.92 12.25
CA ASP A 138 -3.27 -16.63 11.88
C ASP A 138 -4.53 -15.84 12.27
N ASP A 139 -4.42 -14.89 13.21
CA ASP A 139 -5.46 -13.90 13.49
C ASP A 139 -5.40 -12.74 12.47
N LEU A 140 -6.30 -12.78 11.48
CA LEU A 140 -6.46 -11.72 10.48
C LEU A 140 -6.72 -10.35 11.12
N SER A 141 -7.50 -10.28 12.21
CA SER A 141 -7.82 -9.00 12.86
C SER A 141 -6.58 -8.38 13.49
N LEU A 142 -5.72 -9.21 14.08
CA LEU A 142 -4.44 -8.76 14.61
C LEU A 142 -3.47 -8.33 13.50
N THR A 143 -3.42 -9.05 12.37
CA THR A 143 -2.63 -8.65 11.19
C THR A 143 -3.09 -7.28 10.67
N LEU A 144 -4.39 -7.08 10.46
CA LEU A 144 -4.95 -5.81 9.99
C LEU A 144 -4.68 -4.65 10.98
N ALA A 145 -4.73 -4.91 12.28
CA ALA A 145 -4.40 -3.90 13.29
C ALA A 145 -2.90 -3.50 13.26
N ARG A 146 -2.00 -4.46 13.02
CA ARG A 146 -0.56 -4.19 12.84
C ARG A 146 -0.30 -3.41 11.56
N GLU A 147 -0.98 -3.76 10.46
CA GLU A 147 -0.92 -3.01 9.20
C GLU A 147 -1.36 -1.55 9.39
N ALA A 148 -2.51 -1.33 10.03
CA ALA A 148 -2.99 0.01 10.32
C ALA A 148 -2.00 0.83 11.17
N ALA A 149 -1.33 0.20 12.13
CA ALA A 149 -0.26 0.84 12.89
C ALA A 149 0.96 1.16 12.02
N ALA A 150 1.40 0.23 11.17
CA ALA A 150 2.49 0.48 10.22
C ALA A 150 2.20 1.68 9.31
N TYR A 151 0.96 1.80 8.84
CA TYR A 151 0.53 2.91 7.98
C TYR A 151 0.48 4.24 8.75
N ALA A 152 -0.15 4.25 9.93
CA ALA A 152 -0.33 5.47 10.70
C ALA A 152 0.98 6.00 11.30
N TYR A 153 1.93 5.13 11.63
CA TYR A 153 3.11 5.49 12.43
C TYR A 153 4.45 5.29 11.72
N GLY A 154 4.50 4.58 10.59
CA GLY A 154 5.77 4.18 9.98
C GLY A 154 5.86 4.33 8.48
N ALA A 155 4.74 4.51 7.78
CA ALA A 155 4.76 4.79 6.37
C ALA A 155 5.46 6.13 6.12
N MET A 156 6.24 6.17 5.04
CA MET A 156 6.92 7.37 4.59
C MET A 156 6.54 7.60 3.13
N HIS A 157 5.92 8.73 2.84
CA HIS A 157 5.47 9.09 1.50
C HIS A 157 6.19 10.35 1.05
N THR A 158 6.81 10.32 -0.12
CA THR A 158 7.33 11.50 -0.81
C THR A 158 6.56 11.66 -2.12
N ILE A 159 5.93 12.81 -2.30
CA ILE A 159 5.09 13.11 -3.47
C ILE A 159 5.66 14.33 -4.17
N TRP A 160 5.85 14.23 -5.48
CA TRP A 160 6.27 15.34 -6.32
C TRP A 160 5.06 15.84 -7.12
N LEU A 161 4.84 17.15 -7.08
CA LEU A 161 3.77 17.81 -7.82
C LEU A 161 4.20 19.18 -8.32
N ARG A 162 3.37 19.80 -9.14
CA ARG A 162 3.50 21.21 -9.52
C ARG A 162 2.24 21.98 -9.12
N SER A 163 2.42 22.93 -8.22
CA SER A 163 1.37 23.88 -7.85
C SER A 163 1.96 25.29 -7.79
N SER A 164 1.27 26.26 -8.38
CA SER A 164 1.62 27.68 -8.18
C SER A 164 1.20 28.21 -6.82
N ASP A 165 0.41 27.45 -6.06
CA ASP A 165 -0.16 27.81 -4.77
C ASP A 165 0.34 26.85 -3.69
N ASP A 166 1.32 27.29 -2.90
CA ASP A 166 1.86 26.52 -1.77
C ASP A 166 0.88 26.46 -0.58
N GLU A 167 -0.03 27.42 -0.44
CA GLU A 167 -1.02 27.39 0.65
C GLU A 167 -2.07 26.31 0.39
N ALA A 168 -2.48 26.12 -0.87
CA ALA A 168 -3.29 24.97 -1.25
C ALA A 168 -2.60 23.63 -0.95
N VAL A 169 -1.28 23.53 -1.16
CA VAL A 169 -0.50 22.32 -0.82
C VAL A 169 -0.52 22.04 0.68
N LYS A 170 -0.24 23.05 1.50
CA LYS A 170 -0.28 22.92 2.96
C LYS A 170 -1.67 22.57 3.48
N ALA A 171 -2.70 23.20 2.92
CA ALA A 171 -4.10 22.94 3.29
C ALA A 171 -4.49 21.49 2.96
N ALA A 172 -4.10 21.00 1.77
CA ALA A 172 -4.30 19.61 1.38
C ALA A 172 -3.61 18.64 2.34
N MET A 173 -2.33 18.86 2.64
CA MET A 173 -1.57 18.02 3.59
C MET A 173 -2.19 18.00 5.00
N THR A 174 -2.77 19.12 5.45
CA THR A 174 -3.40 19.23 6.78
C THR A 174 -4.73 18.48 6.86
N ALA A 175 -5.43 18.35 5.73
CA ALA A 175 -6.72 17.66 5.66
C ALA A 175 -6.61 16.13 5.59
N MET A 176 -5.39 15.59 5.42
CA MET A 176 -5.16 14.16 5.26
C MET A 176 -5.29 13.40 6.58
N ASN A 177 -5.75 12.16 6.48
CA ASN A 177 -5.61 11.22 7.58
C ASN A 177 -4.13 10.92 7.83
N ARG A 178 -3.82 10.60 9.09
CA ARG A 178 -2.46 10.26 9.52
C ARG A 178 -1.87 9.12 8.66
N CYS A 179 -0.62 9.29 8.22
CA CYS A 179 0.10 8.36 7.33
C CYS A 179 1.62 8.31 7.64
N GLY A 180 1.99 8.32 8.93
CA GLY A 180 3.39 8.40 9.34
C GLY A 180 4.00 9.75 8.94
N GLU A 181 4.93 9.73 7.99
CA GLU A 181 5.59 10.91 7.45
C GLU A 181 5.18 11.17 5.99
N LEU A 182 4.71 12.39 5.72
CA LEU A 182 4.40 12.85 4.38
C LEU A 182 5.32 14.02 3.99
N ARG A 183 5.98 13.89 2.84
CA ARG A 183 6.80 14.91 2.21
C ARG A 183 6.19 15.28 0.86
N VAL A 184 5.88 16.55 0.64
CA VAL A 184 5.43 17.06 -0.66
C VAL A 184 6.48 18.00 -1.22
N GLN A 185 7.07 17.62 -2.35
CA GLN A 185 8.02 18.42 -3.10
C GLN A 185 7.27 19.17 -4.21
N ASN A 186 7.10 20.48 -4.04
CA ASN A 186 6.49 21.32 -5.06
C ASN A 186 7.56 21.79 -6.06
N MET A 187 7.61 21.15 -7.21
CA MET A 187 8.61 21.41 -8.24
C MET A 187 8.42 22.76 -8.95
N ALA A 188 7.26 23.41 -8.80
CA ALA A 188 7.02 24.73 -9.36
C ALA A 188 7.64 25.85 -8.51
N THR A 189 7.67 25.70 -7.19
CA THR A 189 8.20 26.69 -6.24
C THR A 189 9.54 26.29 -5.61
N ALA A 190 10.01 25.06 -5.88
CA ALA A 190 11.18 24.43 -5.26
C ALA A 190 11.07 24.27 -3.73
N ASN A 191 9.87 24.40 -3.17
CA ASN A 191 9.62 24.18 -1.75
C ASN A 191 9.34 22.71 -1.45
N THR A 192 9.75 22.28 -0.25
CA THR A 192 9.39 20.98 0.31
C THR A 192 8.64 21.19 1.61
N TRP A 193 7.45 20.59 1.71
CA TRP A 193 6.63 20.59 2.91
C TRP A 193 6.66 19.20 3.52
N VAL A 194 6.77 19.13 4.85
CA VAL A 194 6.81 17.87 5.60
C VAL A 194 5.78 17.91 6.72
N SER A 195 5.00 16.85 6.86
CA SER A 195 4.07 16.66 7.98
C SER A 195 4.20 15.26 8.57
N GLY A 196 3.92 15.17 9.87
CA GLY A 196 4.08 13.92 10.62
C GLY A 196 5.55 13.51 10.77
N SER A 197 5.74 12.26 11.21
CA SER A 197 7.04 11.63 11.44
C SER A 197 6.83 10.15 11.68
N VAL A 198 7.89 9.36 11.51
CA VAL A 198 7.92 7.97 11.97
C VAL A 198 7.90 7.95 13.51
N ASP A 199 6.93 7.24 14.10
CA ASP A 199 6.82 7.01 15.54
C ASP A 199 7.30 5.60 15.87
N GLU A 200 8.59 5.49 16.20
CA GLU A 200 9.21 4.21 16.48
C GLU A 200 8.57 3.51 17.69
N ALA A 201 8.13 4.26 18.70
CA ALA A 201 7.58 3.68 19.92
C ALA A 201 6.25 2.99 19.65
N GLU A 202 5.38 3.59 18.84
CA GLU A 202 4.12 2.96 18.42
C GLU A 202 4.37 1.77 17.49
N LEU A 203 5.34 1.87 16.56
CA LEU A 203 5.68 0.77 15.67
C LEU A 203 6.20 -0.46 16.44
N LEU A 204 7.00 -0.26 17.49
CA LEU A 204 7.49 -1.37 18.31
C LEU A 204 6.36 -2.12 19.03
N LYS A 205 5.27 -1.44 19.40
CA LYS A 205 4.09 -2.11 19.98
C LYS A 205 3.39 -3.06 19.01
N MET A 206 3.58 -2.90 17.69
CA MET A 206 3.08 -3.86 16.71
C MET A 206 3.82 -5.20 16.80
N LEU A 207 5.11 -5.15 17.17
CA LEU A 207 5.99 -6.31 17.31
C LEU A 207 5.80 -7.04 18.65
N ASP A 208 5.07 -6.44 19.59
CA ASP A 208 4.88 -7.05 20.91
C ASP A 208 4.18 -8.42 20.80
N SER A 209 4.71 -9.34 21.59
CA SER A 209 4.65 -10.80 21.50
C SER A 209 3.29 -11.41 21.86
N ARG A 210 2.19 -10.84 21.37
CA ARG A 210 0.90 -11.55 21.39
C ARG A 210 1.05 -12.80 20.50
N PRO A 211 0.64 -13.99 20.98
CA PRO A 211 0.80 -15.22 20.22
C PRO A 211 0.14 -15.03 18.85
N CYS A 212 0.90 -15.37 17.82
CA CYS A 212 0.45 -15.44 16.44
C CYS A 212 -0.13 -16.81 16.17
#